data_AF-A0A1M5VV84-F1
#
_entry.id   AF-A0A1M5VV84-F1
#
_cell.length_a   1.000
_cell.length_b   1.000
_cell.length_c   1.000
_cell.angle_alpha   90.00
_cell.angle_beta   90.00
_cell.angle_gamma   90.00
#
_symmetry.space_group_name_H-M   'P 1'
#
loop_
_entity.id
_entity.type
_entity.pdbx_description
1 polymer ?
#
loop_
_entity_poly.entity_id
_entity_poly.type
_entity_poly.pdbx_seq_one_letter_code
_entity_poly.pdbx_strand_id
1 'polypeptide(L)'
;MSFLKRASIAIKYLLDSNVPFSKKIWIILGLIYLISPIDLLPEPILGFGIIDDIVLILYILAKLADDLDEYANKDNKVIEDVEYEVKDEKE
;
A
#
# COMPACT_ATOMS: atom_id res chain seq x y z
N MET A 1 8.30 9.05 -3.40
CA MET A 1 8.90 7.99 -2.54
C MET A 1 9.47 6.86 -3.39
N SER A 2 10.58 6.21 -3.01
CA SER A 2 11.16 5.08 -3.79
C SER A 2 10.21 3.87 -3.85
N PHE A 3 10.30 3.08 -4.93
CA PHE A 3 9.36 1.98 -5.23
C PHE A 3 9.30 0.91 -4.13
N LEU A 4 10.46 0.48 -3.60
CA LEU A 4 10.54 -0.47 -2.49
C LEU A 4 9.85 0.04 -1.22
N LYS A 5 9.97 1.34 -0.97
CA LYS A 5 9.32 1.99 0.18
C LYS A 5 7.80 2.02 -0.04
N ARG A 6 7.33 2.25 -1.27
CA ARG A 6 5.89 2.18 -1.62
C ARG A 6 5.33 0.79 -1.38
N ALA A 7 6.06 -0.26 -1.76
CA ALA A 7 5.65 -1.65 -1.49
C ALA A 7 5.54 -1.94 0.02
N SER A 8 6.50 -1.50 0.84
CA SER A 8 6.44 -1.65 2.30
C SER A 8 5.25 -0.90 2.92
N ILE A 9 4.97 0.32 2.46
CA ILE A 9 3.81 1.10 2.93
C ILE A 9 2.50 0.49 2.45
N ALA A 10 2.44 -0.11 1.26
CA ALA A 10 1.26 -0.81 0.77
C ALA A 10 0.86 -1.98 1.69
N ILE A 11 1.84 -2.73 2.22
CA ILE A 11 1.58 -3.79 3.19
C ILE A 11 1.02 -3.20 4.50
N LYS A 12 1.61 -2.11 5.00
CA LYS A 12 1.10 -1.42 6.21
C LYS A 12 -0.33 -0.90 5.99
N TYR A 13 -0.58 -0.25 4.85
CA TYR A 13 -1.88 0.27 4.45
C TYR A 13 -2.95 -0.83 4.35
N LEU A 14 -2.59 -2.01 3.83
CA LEU A 14 -3.49 -3.16 3.76
C LEU A 14 -3.82 -3.72 5.15
N LEU A 15 -2.82 -3.81 6.03
CA LEU A 15 -2.96 -4.35 7.39
C LEU A 15 -3.57 -3.36 8.38
N ASP A 16 -3.57 -2.06 8.09
CA ASP A 16 -4.11 -1.05 8.99
C ASP A 16 -5.63 -1.03 9.02
N SER A 17 -6.23 -1.43 10.16
CA SER A 17 -7.68 -1.44 10.38
C SER A 17 -8.35 -0.06 10.30
N ASN A 18 -7.58 1.03 10.41
CA ASN A 18 -8.10 2.40 10.26
C ASN A 18 -8.38 2.78 8.81
N VAL A 19 -7.82 2.03 7.84
CA VAL A 19 -8.11 2.23 6.43
C VAL A 19 -9.41 1.51 6.07
N PRO A 20 -10.42 2.20 5.51
CA PRO A 20 -11.68 1.57 5.16
C PRO A 20 -11.51 0.49 4.10
N PHE A 21 -12.26 -0.61 4.23
CA PHE A 21 -12.14 -1.78 3.35
C PHE A 21 -12.39 -1.44 1.87
N SER A 22 -13.20 -0.42 1.57
CA SER A 22 -13.45 0.08 0.22
C SER A 22 -12.17 0.57 -0.47
N LYS A 23 -11.22 1.16 0.26
CA LYS A 23 -9.93 1.58 -0.30
C LYS A 23 -8.95 0.40 -0.46
N LYS A 24 -9.11 -0.65 0.35
CA LYS A 24 -8.30 -1.88 0.26
C LYS A 24 -8.73 -2.80 -0.88
N ILE A 25 -9.97 -2.64 -1.38
CA ILE A 25 -10.59 -3.53 -2.37
C ILE A 25 -9.72 -3.71 -3.61
N TRP A 26 -9.06 -2.65 -4.08
CA TRP A 26 -8.20 -2.70 -5.27
C TRP A 26 -6.94 -3.54 -5.07
N ILE A 27 -6.34 -3.48 -3.87
CA ILE A 27 -5.19 -4.32 -3.54
C ILE A 27 -5.63 -5.77 -3.37
N ILE A 28 -6.76 -5.99 -2.70
CA ILE A 28 -7.31 -7.33 -2.46
C ILE A 28 -7.67 -8.01 -3.79
N LEU A 29 -8.34 -7.30 -4.71
CA LEU A 29 -8.63 -7.80 -6.05
C LEU A 29 -7.35 -8.16 -6.83
N GLY A 30 -6.32 -7.33 -6.71
CA GLY A 30 -5.02 -7.61 -7.28
C GLY A 30 -4.32 -8.83 -6.68
N LEU A 31 -4.39 -9.02 -5.36
CA LEU A 31 -3.85 -10.18 -4.66
C LEU A 31 -4.62 -11.46 -4.98
N ILE A 32 -5.94 -11.39 -5.13
CA ILE A 32 -6.79 -12.51 -5.54
C ILE A 32 -6.37 -12.99 -6.94
N TYR A 33 -6.11 -12.07 -7.87
CA TYR A 33 -5.62 -12.41 -9.21
C TYR A 33 -4.23 -13.09 -9.15
N LEU A 34 -3.35 -12.63 -8.25
CA LEU A 34 -2.02 -13.23 -8.00
C LEU A 34 -2.10 -14.68 -7.47
N ILE A 35 -3.12 -15.00 -6.68
CA ILE A 35 -3.31 -16.35 -6.10
C ILE A 35 -3.88 -17.31 -7.13
N SER A 36 -4.71 -16.81 -8.04
CA SER A 36 -5.38 -17.65 -9.02
C SER A 36 -5.79 -16.82 -10.25
N PRO A 37 -5.05 -16.89 -11.37
CA PRO A 37 -5.39 -16.21 -12.62
C PRO A 37 -6.57 -16.92 -13.31
N ILE A 38 -7.72 -16.96 -12.62
CA ILE A 38 -8.53 -18.18 -12.62
C ILE A 38 -9.10 -18.60 -13.96
N ASP A 39 -9.65 -17.75 -14.84
CA ASP A 39 -10.44 -18.33 -15.94
C ASP A 39 -10.81 -17.37 -17.09
N LEU A 40 -10.09 -16.27 -17.33
CA LEU A 40 -10.51 -15.32 -18.38
C LEU A 40 -9.82 -15.52 -19.75
N LEU A 41 -8.68 -16.18 -19.79
CA LEU A 41 -7.93 -16.43 -21.03
C LEU A 41 -7.61 -17.92 -21.13
N PRO A 42 -8.39 -18.71 -21.92
CA PRO A 42 -8.00 -20.07 -22.22
C PRO A 42 -7.00 -20.01 -23.37
N GLU A 43 -5.73 -19.65 -23.13
CA GLU A 43 -4.74 -19.74 -24.21
C GLU A 43 -3.37 -20.29 -23.76
N PRO A 44 -2.86 -21.32 -24.46
CA PRO A 44 -1.49 -21.81 -24.30
C PRO A 44 -0.51 -20.79 -24.90
N ILE A 45 0.80 -21.06 -24.85
CA ILE A 45 1.87 -20.49 -25.70
C ILE A 45 2.81 -19.50 -24.95
N LEU A 46 4.01 -20.03 -24.61
CA LEU A 46 5.30 -19.33 -24.45
C LEU A 46 5.65 -18.61 -23.13
N GLY A 47 5.53 -19.25 -21.96
CA GLY A 47 6.41 -18.91 -20.82
C GLY A 47 6.38 -17.46 -20.28
N PHE A 48 5.36 -16.68 -20.62
CA PHE A 48 5.22 -15.26 -20.25
C PHE A 48 4.50 -15.02 -18.92
N GLY A 49 4.15 -16.07 -18.17
CA GLY A 49 3.37 -15.95 -16.93
C GLY A 49 3.96 -14.97 -15.91
N ILE A 50 5.29 -14.86 -15.84
CA ILE A 50 5.98 -13.96 -14.90
C ILE A 50 5.81 -12.48 -15.29
N ILE A 51 5.70 -12.18 -16.59
CA ILE A 51 5.54 -10.79 -17.05
C ILE A 51 4.17 -10.25 -16.63
N ASP A 52 3.12 -11.07 -16.74
CA ASP A 52 1.76 -10.69 -16.34
C ASP A 52 1.70 -10.31 -14.84
N ASP A 53 2.29 -11.14 -13.97
CA ASP A 53 2.35 -10.88 -12.53
C ASP A 53 3.08 -9.57 -12.19
N ILE A 54 4.21 -9.29 -12.85
CA ILE A 54 4.98 -8.07 -12.62
C ILE A 54 4.19 -6.82 -13.05
N VAL A 55 3.55 -6.88 -14.22
CA VAL A 55 2.75 -5.76 -14.75
C VAL A 55 1.57 -5.46 -13.82
N LEU A 56 0.91 -6.50 -13.31
CA LEU A 56 -0.18 -6.34 -12.35
C LEU A 56 0.27 -5.70 -11.04
N ILE A 57 1.37 -6.17 -10.45
CA ILE A 57 1.92 -5.60 -9.20
C ILE A 57 2.29 -4.12 -9.43
N LEU A 58 2.94 -3.80 -10.54
CA LEU A 58 3.27 -2.42 -10.93
C LEU A 58 2.00 -1.57 -11.06
N TYR A 59 0.96 -2.09 -11.72
CA TYR A 59 -0.31 -1.41 -11.90
C TYR A 59 -1.02 -1.10 -10.58
N ILE A 60 -1.11 -2.09 -9.68
CA ILE A 60 -1.72 -1.89 -8.35
C ILE A 60 -0.96 -0.83 -7.56
N LEU A 61 0.37 -0.91 -7.52
CA LEU A 61 1.21 0.07 -6.82
C LEU A 61 1.11 1.47 -7.42
N ALA A 62 0.98 1.58 -8.75
CA ALA A 62 0.75 2.85 -9.42
C ALA A 62 -0.64 3.41 -9.12
N LYS A 63 -1.68 2.56 -9.12
CA LYS A 63 -3.06 2.97 -8.85
C LYS A 63 -3.26 3.47 -7.42
N LEU A 64 -2.51 2.90 -6.48
CA LEU A 64 -2.52 3.30 -5.07
C LEU A 64 -1.44 4.31 -4.71
N ALA A 65 -0.65 4.78 -5.67
CA ALA A 65 0.47 5.68 -5.40
C ALA A 65 0.05 6.90 -4.57
N ASP A 66 -1.08 7.52 -4.91
CA ASP A 66 -1.59 8.71 -4.25
C ASP A 66 -2.11 8.41 -2.83
N ASP A 67 -2.88 7.34 -2.66
CA ASP A 67 -3.39 6.89 -1.35
C ASP A 67 -2.24 6.51 -0.39
N LEU A 68 -1.18 5.88 -0.92
CA LEU A 68 0.01 5.50 -0.13
C LEU A 68 0.87 6.71 0.23
N ASP A 69 1.00 7.68 -0.68
CA ASP A 69 1.72 8.92 -0.38
C ASP A 69 0.93 9.76 0.64
N GLU A 70 -0.40 9.80 0.57
CA GLU A 70 -1.24 10.42 1.60
C GLU A 70 -1.11 9.71 2.95
N TYR A 71 -1.19 8.37 2.96
CA TYR A 71 -1.05 7.56 4.18
C TYR A 71 0.32 7.72 4.83
N ALA A 72 1.39 7.70 4.03
CA ALA A 72 2.76 7.93 4.52
C ALA A 72 2.93 9.31 5.16
N ASN A 73 2.28 10.34 4.62
CA ASN A 73 2.30 11.68 5.20
C ASN A 73 1.44 11.79 6.45
N LYS A 74 0.39 10.99 6.57
CA LYS A 74 -0.49 10.94 7.75
C LYS A 74 0.21 10.30 8.96
N ASP A 75 1.00 9.25 8.74
CA ASP A 75 1.82 8.58 9.77
C ASP A 75 3.02 9.44 10.19
N ASN A 76 3.55 10.28 9.28
CA ASN A 76 4.63 11.25 9.57
C ASN A 76 4.15 12.54 10.24
N LYS A 77 2.86 12.69 10.58
CA LYS A 77 2.43 13.68 11.59
C LYS A 77 2.79 13.20 13.00
N VAL A 78 4.05 12.85 13.21
CA VAL A 78 4.66 13.02 14.53
C VAL A 78 4.79 14.53 14.68
N ILE A 79 4.08 15.10 15.66
CA ILE A 79 4.24 16.51 16.01
C ILE A 79 5.65 16.63 16.58
N GLU A 80 6.64 17.00 15.76
CA GLU A 80 8.04 17.15 16.20
C GLU A 80 8.26 18.44 17.01
N ASP A 81 7.30 19.39 16.97
CA ASP A 81 7.36 20.69 17.66
C ASP A 81 6.36 20.79 18.83
N VAL A 82 6.24 19.76 19.68
CA VAL A 82 5.59 19.96 20.99
C VAL A 82 6.64 20.55 21.92
N GLU A 83 6.77 21.87 21.94
CA GLU A 83 7.56 22.58 22.96
C GLU A 83 6.86 22.40 24.31
N TYR A 84 7.39 21.51 25.15
CA TYR A 84 6.87 21.29 26.50
C TYR A 84 7.43 22.38 27.42
N GLU A 85 6.59 23.35 27.82
CA GLU A 85 6.86 24.15 29.02
C GLU A 85 6.69 23.25 30.25
N VAL A 86 7.80 22.74 30.79
CA VAL A 86 7.82 22.12 32.11
C VAL A 86 7.63 23.26 33.12
N LYS A 87 6.39 23.45 33.58
CA LYS A 87 6.14 24.23 34.78
C LYS A 87 6.59 23.39 35.98
N ASP A 88 7.79 23.70 36.46
CA ASP A 88 8.22 23.29 37.80
C ASP A 88 7.31 24.00 38.81
N GLU A 89 6.23 23.32 39.21
CA GLU A 89 5.50 23.67 40.43
C GLU A 89 6.41 23.32 41.61
N LYS A 90 7.27 24.27 41.98
CA LYS A 90 7.86 24.32 43.31
C LYS A 90 6.87 25.01 44.23
N GLU A 91 6.12 24.21 44.99
CA GLU A 91 5.75 24.55 46.37
C GLU A 91 5.56 23.28 47.22
#